data_AF-A0A814GDU7-F1
#
_entry.id   AF-A0A814GDU7-F1
#
_cell.length_a   1.000
_cell.length_b   1.000
_cell.length_c   1.000
_cell.angle_alpha   90.00
_cell.angle_beta   90.00
_cell.angle_gamma   90.00
#
_symmetry.space_group_name_H-M   'P 1'
#
loop_
_entity.id
_entity.type
_entity.pdbx_description
1 polymer ?
#
loop_
_entity_poly.entity_id
_entity_poly.type
_entity_poly.pdbx_seq_one_letter_code
_entity_poly.pdbx_strand_id
1 'polypeptide(L)'
;MSSTNNNPSSRTITDGRTHYKITRTITDSDGKTHTETVEVVDDDAVNLMQDLRLRDNNVTDMTRFGFSSWTNPTKVSQSSTTAKRPTVAQDNNEFVREALQVHNELRRKHGVEPLRLNNDLSKLAQEWANHLASTGTLLHSKTKYKNVPVGENLRSQSWPITGKEMTEAWYNECKKYDYNSHQSCQSGTGHFTQVVWKNSQEVGFARAQGTSMNFAVAMYNPAGNFLGEFDKNVFPPR
;
A
#
# COMPACT_ATOMS: atom_id res chain seq x y z
N MET A 1 0.41 2.87 -32.09
CA MET A 1 -0.49 3.71 -31.27
C MET A 1 -1.71 2.87 -30.99
N SER A 2 -1.80 2.26 -29.80
CA SER A 2 -2.97 1.43 -29.45
C SER A 2 -3.93 2.28 -28.63
N SER A 3 -5.21 2.20 -28.98
CA SER A 3 -6.33 2.86 -28.30
C SER A 3 -7.15 1.79 -27.57
N THR A 4 -7.56 2.11 -26.36
CA THR A 4 -8.17 1.22 -25.37
C THR A 4 -9.49 1.86 -24.95
N ASN A 5 -10.57 1.10 -25.07
CA ASN A 5 -11.91 1.58 -24.74
C ASN A 5 -12.43 0.75 -23.56
N ASN A 6 -12.51 1.37 -22.39
CA ASN A 6 -12.84 0.71 -21.12
C ASN A 6 -14.31 1.01 -20.77
N ASN A 7 -15.23 0.13 -21.15
CA ASN A 7 -16.64 0.27 -20.80
C ASN A 7 -17.05 -0.85 -19.81
N PRO A 8 -17.56 -0.54 -18.60
CA PRO A 8 -18.01 -1.55 -17.65
C PRO A 8 -19.16 -2.38 -18.23
N SER A 9 -19.01 -3.70 -18.23
CA SER A 9 -19.94 -4.62 -18.91
C SER A 9 -20.99 -5.24 -17.97
N SER A 10 -20.73 -5.37 -16.66
CA SER A 10 -21.75 -5.73 -15.65
C SER A 10 -21.28 -5.59 -14.18
N ARG A 11 -22.25 -5.43 -13.26
CA ARG A 11 -22.06 -5.42 -11.80
C ARG A 11 -22.88 -6.54 -11.17
N THR A 12 -22.27 -7.31 -10.26
CA THR A 12 -22.95 -8.37 -9.50
C THR A 12 -22.55 -8.33 -8.03
N ILE A 13 -23.45 -8.75 -7.13
CA ILE A 13 -23.20 -8.81 -5.68
C ILE A 13 -23.32 -10.27 -5.26
N THR A 14 -22.24 -10.82 -4.68
CA THR A 14 -22.19 -12.20 -4.19
C THR A 14 -21.47 -12.20 -2.84
N ASP A 15 -22.01 -12.91 -1.85
CA ASP A 15 -21.42 -13.03 -0.50
C ASP A 15 -21.08 -11.68 0.17
N GLY A 16 -21.96 -10.69 -0.01
CA GLY A 16 -21.79 -9.35 0.57
C GLY A 16 -20.67 -8.50 -0.04
N ARG A 17 -20.03 -8.96 -1.12
CA ARG A 17 -18.98 -8.24 -1.86
C ARG A 17 -19.49 -7.80 -3.22
N THR A 18 -19.09 -6.61 -3.69
CA THR A 18 -19.37 -6.20 -5.08
C THR A 18 -18.30 -6.77 -6.00
N HIS A 19 -18.73 -7.47 -7.04
CA HIS A 19 -17.90 -7.98 -8.11
C HIS A 19 -18.15 -7.15 -9.37
N TYR A 20 -17.07 -6.63 -9.95
CA TYR A 20 -17.09 -5.91 -11.21
C TYR A 20 -16.47 -6.77 -12.30
N LYS A 21 -17.15 -6.87 -13.45
CA LYS A 21 -16.56 -7.41 -14.68
C LYS A 21 -16.05 -6.25 -15.51
N ILE A 22 -14.73 -6.19 -15.65
CA ILE A 22 -14.06 -5.19 -16.47
C ILE A 22 -13.56 -5.90 -17.71
N THR A 23 -14.09 -5.49 -18.86
CA THR A 23 -13.72 -6.04 -20.16
C THR A 23 -12.85 -5.02 -20.88
N ARG A 24 -11.60 -5.39 -21.19
CA ARG A 24 -10.67 -4.58 -21.99
C ARG A 24 -10.46 -5.18 -23.36
N THR A 25 -10.39 -4.33 -24.38
CA THR A 25 -9.98 -4.73 -25.73
C THR A 25 -8.55 -4.25 -25.96
N ILE A 26 -7.66 -5.21 -26.21
CA ILE A 26 -6.24 -5.02 -26.49
C ILE A 26 -6.03 -5.18 -27.99
N THR A 27 -5.25 -4.30 -28.59
CA THR A 27 -4.83 -4.43 -29.99
C THR A 27 -3.34 -4.71 -30.03
N ASP A 28 -2.96 -5.85 -30.58
CA ASP A 28 -1.56 -6.28 -30.71
C ASP A 28 -0.82 -5.44 -31.75
N SER A 29 0.52 -5.59 -31.79
CA SER A 29 1.39 -4.88 -32.75
C SER A 29 1.02 -5.12 -34.21
N ASP A 30 0.34 -6.24 -34.48
CA ASP A 30 -0.08 -6.65 -35.82
C ASP A 30 -1.50 -6.13 -36.18
N GLY A 31 -2.09 -5.28 -35.33
CA GLY A 31 -3.42 -4.69 -35.54
C GLY A 31 -4.59 -5.61 -35.20
N LYS A 32 -4.33 -6.79 -34.64
CA LYS A 32 -5.35 -7.76 -34.23
C LYS A 32 -5.88 -7.43 -32.84
N THR A 33 -7.21 -7.45 -32.68
CA THR A 33 -7.86 -7.13 -31.39
C THR A 33 -8.23 -8.40 -30.62
N HIS A 34 -8.00 -8.37 -29.31
CA HIS A 34 -8.33 -9.40 -28.35
C HIS A 34 -9.04 -8.78 -27.15
N THR A 35 -10.03 -9.46 -26.61
CA THR A 35 -10.79 -8.98 -25.45
C THR A 35 -10.47 -9.83 -24.23
N GLU A 36 -10.16 -9.18 -23.11
CA GLU A 36 -9.88 -9.82 -21.83
C GLU A 36 -10.87 -9.30 -20.80
N THR A 37 -11.46 -10.21 -20.01
CA THR A 37 -12.38 -9.85 -18.93
C THR A 37 -11.78 -10.25 -17.60
N VAL A 38 -11.69 -9.29 -16.69
CA VAL A 38 -11.22 -9.49 -15.32
C VAL A 38 -12.38 -9.27 -14.36
N GLU A 39 -12.56 -10.20 -13.43
CA GLU A 39 -13.47 -10.04 -12.29
C GLU A 39 -12.68 -9.44 -11.12
N VAL A 40 -13.15 -8.30 -10.59
CA VAL A 40 -12.53 -7.65 -9.44
C VAL A 40 -13.51 -7.41 -8.31
N VAL A 41 -13.00 -7.47 -7.08
CA VAL A 41 -13.73 -7.25 -5.84
C VAL A 41 -13.43 -5.83 -5.34
N ASP A 42 -14.38 -5.19 -4.66
CA ASP A 42 -14.35 -3.77 -4.24
C ASP A 42 -12.97 -3.21 -3.81
N ASP A 43 -12.20 -3.92 -2.99
CA ASP A 43 -10.90 -3.44 -2.47
C ASP A 43 -9.78 -3.43 -3.55
N ASP A 44 -9.88 -4.28 -4.57
CA ASP A 44 -8.94 -4.37 -5.70
C ASP A 44 -9.28 -3.39 -6.83
N ALA A 45 -10.55 -2.97 -6.92
CA ALA A 45 -11.04 -2.12 -8.00
C ALA A 45 -10.44 -0.70 -7.96
N VAL A 46 -10.20 -0.13 -6.77
CA VAL A 46 -9.59 1.20 -6.61
C VAL A 46 -8.14 1.22 -7.13
N ASN A 47 -7.39 0.14 -6.87
CA ASN A 47 -6.00 -0.01 -7.31
C ASN A 47 -5.92 -0.37 -8.80
N LEU A 48 -6.84 -1.20 -9.31
CA LEU A 48 -6.92 -1.52 -10.73
C LEU A 48 -7.31 -0.29 -11.57
N MET A 49 -8.22 0.56 -11.09
CA MET A 49 -8.59 1.80 -11.78
C MET A 49 -7.43 2.80 -11.83
N GLN A 50 -6.50 2.75 -10.86
CA GLN A 50 -5.24 3.49 -10.91
C GLN A 50 -4.23 2.86 -11.89
N ASP A 51 -4.14 1.52 -11.97
CA ASP A 51 -3.29 0.81 -12.94
C ASP A 51 -3.75 1.04 -14.40
N LEU A 52 -5.07 1.03 -14.66
CA LEU A 52 -5.64 1.32 -15.98
C LEU A 52 -5.34 2.76 -16.45
N ARG A 53 -5.28 3.73 -15.54
CA ARG A 53 -4.89 5.13 -15.83
C ARG A 53 -3.41 5.27 -16.23
N LEU A 54 -2.54 4.40 -15.74
CA LEU A 54 -1.10 4.47 -16.01
C LEU A 54 -0.70 3.81 -17.35
N ARG A 55 -1.60 3.04 -17.96
CA ARG A 55 -1.37 2.39 -19.26
C ARG A 55 -1.90 3.22 -20.44
N ASP A 56 -2.90 4.06 -20.21
CA ASP A 56 -3.55 4.86 -21.25
C ASP A 56 -3.28 6.36 -21.06
N ASN A 57 -2.30 6.88 -21.81
CA ASN A 57 -1.86 8.28 -21.79
C ASN A 57 -2.92 9.32 -22.26
N ASN A 58 -4.20 8.97 -22.38
CA ASN A 58 -5.17 9.78 -23.12
C ASN A 58 -6.58 9.94 -22.50
N VAL A 59 -6.73 9.76 -21.18
CA VAL A 59 -7.98 10.13 -20.50
C VAL A 59 -7.85 11.53 -19.89
N THR A 60 -8.40 12.54 -20.58
CA THR A 60 -8.26 13.97 -20.21
C THR A 60 -9.50 14.61 -19.59
N ASP A 61 -10.60 13.90 -19.37
CA ASP A 61 -11.79 14.51 -18.76
C ASP A 61 -12.46 13.60 -17.71
N MET A 62 -12.46 14.07 -16.45
CA MET A 62 -13.09 13.42 -15.29
C MET A 62 -14.34 14.16 -14.79
N THR A 63 -14.83 15.17 -15.51
CA THR A 63 -16.04 15.93 -15.10
C THR A 63 -17.30 15.07 -15.03
N ARG A 64 -17.32 13.90 -15.67
CA ARG A 64 -18.46 12.96 -15.67
C ARG A 64 -18.56 12.06 -14.42
N PHE A 65 -17.56 12.09 -13.53
CA PHE A 65 -17.51 11.25 -12.32
C PHE A 65 -17.60 12.04 -11.00
N GLY A 66 -17.93 13.33 -11.04
CA GLY A 66 -18.30 14.11 -9.84
C GLY A 66 -17.15 14.56 -8.93
N PHE A 67 -15.89 14.47 -9.37
CA PHE A 67 -14.75 14.99 -8.60
C PHE A 67 -14.34 16.39 -9.09
N SER A 68 -14.57 17.42 -8.27
CA SER A 68 -14.16 18.79 -8.58
C SER A 68 -12.74 19.10 -8.08
N SER A 69 -11.88 19.43 -9.04
CA SER A 69 -10.58 20.11 -8.92
C SER A 69 -9.39 19.35 -8.30
N TRP A 70 -8.50 18.89 -9.19
CA TRP A 70 -7.08 18.74 -8.87
C TRP A 70 -6.26 19.32 -10.04
N THR A 71 -5.38 20.27 -9.74
CA THR A 71 -4.46 20.91 -10.69
C THR A 71 -3.03 20.36 -10.54
N ASN A 72 -2.33 20.22 -11.66
CA ASN A 72 -0.95 19.73 -11.73
C ASN A 72 0.05 20.69 -11.05
N PRO A 73 1.02 20.20 -10.26
CA PRO A 73 2.18 21.00 -9.89
C PRO A 73 3.22 21.04 -11.02
N THR A 74 3.70 22.25 -11.30
CA THR A 74 4.70 22.61 -12.30
C THR A 74 6.11 22.11 -11.95
N LYS A 75 6.88 21.83 -13.01
CA LYS A 75 8.30 21.46 -13.06
C LYS A 75 9.18 22.37 -12.16
N VAL A 76 9.87 21.81 -11.17
CA VAL A 76 10.91 22.53 -10.40
C VAL A 76 12.31 22.18 -10.94
N SER A 77 13.08 23.23 -11.23
CA SER A 77 14.47 23.20 -11.71
C SER A 77 15.45 22.85 -10.59
N GLN A 78 16.43 21.99 -10.88
CA GLN A 78 17.46 21.55 -9.93
C GLN A 78 18.57 22.60 -9.79
N SER A 79 18.84 23.07 -8.58
CA SER A 79 20.07 23.78 -8.23
C SER A 79 20.99 22.88 -7.40
N SER A 80 22.27 22.86 -7.78
CA SER A 80 23.31 22.00 -7.24
C SER A 80 23.95 22.62 -6.00
N THR A 81 23.93 21.88 -4.88
CA THR A 81 24.88 22.08 -3.78
C THR A 81 25.47 20.72 -3.37
N THR A 82 26.79 20.72 -3.21
CA THR A 82 27.68 19.57 -3.00
C THR A 82 27.59 19.05 -1.57
N ALA A 83 26.68 18.11 -1.31
CA ALA A 83 26.76 17.19 -0.17
C ALA A 83 27.09 15.78 -0.71
N LYS A 84 28.02 15.07 -0.06
CA LYS A 84 28.45 13.72 -0.43
C LYS A 84 27.21 12.79 -0.38
N ARG A 85 26.77 12.27 -1.54
CA ARG A 85 25.55 11.44 -1.65
C ARG A 85 25.67 10.22 -0.72
N PRO A 86 24.69 9.95 0.16
CA PRO A 86 24.73 8.79 1.04
C PRO A 86 24.77 7.48 0.23
N THR A 87 25.44 6.47 0.78
CA THR A 87 25.46 5.11 0.21
C THR A 87 24.09 4.45 0.36
N VAL A 88 23.76 3.47 -0.49
CA VAL A 88 22.49 2.71 -0.41
C VAL A 88 22.27 2.08 0.96
N ALA A 89 23.33 1.60 1.62
CA ALA A 89 23.22 1.05 2.97
C ALA A 89 22.87 2.11 4.03
N GLN A 90 23.46 3.31 3.92
CA GLN A 90 23.14 4.43 4.81
C GLN A 90 21.70 4.92 4.60
N ASP A 91 21.28 5.00 3.34
CA ASP A 91 19.93 5.40 2.93
C ASP A 91 18.87 4.37 3.40
N ASN A 92 19.15 3.08 3.33
CA ASN A 92 18.28 2.04 3.88
C ASN A 92 18.22 2.06 5.42
N ASN A 93 19.33 2.31 6.09
CA ASN A 93 19.34 2.45 7.56
C ASN A 93 18.51 3.64 8.02
N GLU A 94 18.57 4.76 7.28
CA GLU A 94 17.73 5.93 7.56
C GLU A 94 16.25 5.62 7.37
N PHE A 95 15.87 4.97 6.26
CA PHE A 95 14.50 4.51 6.03
C PHE A 95 13.96 3.67 7.19
N VAL A 96 14.72 2.66 7.64
CA VAL A 96 14.30 1.79 8.75
C VAL A 96 14.17 2.56 10.06
N ARG A 97 15.13 3.45 10.36
CA ARG A 97 15.13 4.29 11.57
C ARG A 97 13.90 5.19 11.61
N GLU A 98 13.62 5.90 10.52
CA GLU A 98 12.45 6.77 10.41
C GLU A 98 11.14 5.99 10.56
N ALA A 99 11.02 4.85 9.86
CA ALA A 99 9.82 4.02 9.93
C ALA A 99 9.55 3.57 11.37
N LEU A 100 10.57 3.05 12.06
CA LEU A 100 10.43 2.61 13.45
C LEU A 100 10.09 3.77 14.40
N GLN A 101 10.78 4.90 14.25
CA GLN A 101 10.55 6.08 15.09
C GLN A 101 9.10 6.56 14.97
N VAL A 102 8.62 6.76 13.74
CA VAL A 102 7.26 7.26 13.48
C VAL A 102 6.21 6.24 13.91
N HIS A 103 6.43 4.94 13.71
CA HIS A 103 5.55 3.89 14.24
C HIS A 103 5.39 4.03 15.75
N ASN A 104 6.49 4.18 16.48
CA ASN A 104 6.48 4.24 17.94
C ASN A 104 5.92 5.55 18.47
N GLU A 105 6.10 6.67 17.77
CA GLU A 105 5.43 7.94 18.09
C GLU A 105 3.91 7.82 17.96
N LEU A 106 3.42 7.18 16.90
CA LEU A 106 2.00 6.97 16.67
C LEU A 106 1.41 5.98 17.67
N ARG A 107 2.07 4.85 17.92
CA ARG A 107 1.67 3.87 18.94
C ARG A 107 1.54 4.48 20.32
N ARG A 108 2.46 5.39 20.69
CA ARG A 108 2.38 6.14 21.94
C ARG A 108 1.11 7.00 22.04
N LYS A 109 0.64 7.60 20.93
CA LYS A 109 -0.65 8.34 20.91
C LYS A 109 -1.83 7.43 21.27
N HIS A 110 -1.76 6.16 20.91
CA HIS A 110 -2.79 5.16 21.23
C HIS A 110 -2.55 4.47 22.58
N GLY A 111 -1.48 4.83 23.29
CA GLY A 111 -1.14 4.24 24.59
C GLY A 111 -0.77 2.78 24.54
N VAL A 112 -0.21 2.31 23.41
CA VAL A 112 0.31 0.94 23.26
C VAL A 112 1.84 0.93 23.25
N GLU A 113 2.43 -0.19 23.65
CA GLU A 113 3.89 -0.35 23.77
C GLU A 113 4.61 -0.15 22.42
N PRO A 114 5.82 0.42 22.41
CA PRO A 114 6.60 0.57 21.19
C PRO A 114 7.01 -0.78 20.61
N LEU A 115 7.08 -0.85 19.27
CA LEU A 115 7.64 -1.99 18.55
C LEU A 115 9.17 -1.99 18.66
N ARG A 116 9.73 -3.19 18.70
CA ARG A 116 11.18 -3.42 18.56
C ARG A 116 11.51 -3.79 17.12
N LEU A 117 12.60 -3.24 16.59
CA LEU A 117 13.11 -3.69 15.29
C LEU A 117 13.60 -5.13 15.40
N ASN A 118 13.19 -5.98 14.46
CA ASN A 118 13.67 -7.34 14.34
C ASN A 118 14.34 -7.54 12.96
N ASN A 119 15.65 -7.79 12.98
CA ASN A 119 16.44 -7.88 11.75
C ASN A 119 16.06 -9.09 10.88
N ASP A 120 15.53 -10.17 11.44
CA ASP A 120 15.08 -11.31 10.65
C ASP A 120 13.76 -10.98 9.93
N LEU A 121 12.86 -10.25 10.59
CA LEU A 121 11.68 -9.69 9.91
C LEU A 121 12.07 -8.70 8.81
N SER A 122 13.11 -7.88 9.02
CA SER A 122 13.60 -6.96 7.99
C SER A 122 14.18 -7.69 6.77
N LYS A 123 14.86 -8.82 6.97
CA LYS A 123 15.32 -9.67 5.86
C LYS A 123 14.14 -10.23 5.06
N LEU A 124 13.13 -10.78 5.74
CA LEU A 124 11.91 -11.28 5.11
C LEU A 124 11.15 -10.17 4.37
N ALA A 125 11.05 -8.98 4.97
CA ALA A 125 10.46 -7.81 4.32
C ALA A 125 11.26 -7.40 3.07
N GLN A 126 12.59 -7.50 3.10
CA GLN A 126 13.45 -7.16 1.95
C GLN A 126 13.31 -8.17 0.82
N GLU A 127 13.25 -9.47 1.13
CA GLU A 127 12.95 -10.52 0.14
C GLU A 127 11.62 -10.23 -0.56
N TRP A 128 10.60 -9.87 0.20
CA TRP A 128 9.30 -9.54 -0.37
C TRP A 128 9.30 -8.23 -1.15
N ALA A 129 9.93 -7.17 -0.64
CA ALA A 129 10.05 -5.90 -1.35
C ALA A 129 10.74 -6.08 -2.72
N ASN A 130 11.81 -6.90 -2.77
CA ASN A 130 12.49 -7.25 -4.01
C ASN A 130 11.57 -8.01 -4.97
N HIS A 131 10.76 -8.94 -4.47
CA HIS A 131 9.76 -9.63 -5.27
C HIS A 131 8.75 -8.66 -5.90
N LEU A 132 8.17 -7.76 -5.09
CA LEU A 132 7.22 -6.74 -5.58
C LEU A 132 7.86 -5.80 -6.61
N ALA A 133 9.12 -5.39 -6.38
CA ALA A 133 9.86 -4.58 -7.33
C ALA A 133 10.13 -5.30 -8.65
N SER A 134 10.36 -6.62 -8.62
CA SER A 134 10.58 -7.44 -9.82
C SER A 134 9.31 -7.69 -10.63
N THR A 135 8.16 -7.84 -9.96
CA THR A 135 6.87 -8.13 -10.61
C THR A 135 6.06 -6.87 -10.91
N GLY A 136 6.42 -5.73 -10.30
CA GLY A 136 5.67 -4.49 -10.39
C GLY A 136 4.27 -4.56 -9.78
N THR A 137 3.95 -5.61 -9.02
CA THR A 137 2.60 -5.88 -8.53
C THR A 137 2.56 -5.78 -7.01
N LEU A 138 1.66 -4.96 -6.47
CA LEU A 138 1.46 -4.82 -5.02
C LEU A 138 0.54 -5.94 -4.52
N LEU A 139 1.11 -7.00 -3.93
CA LEU A 139 0.36 -8.15 -3.42
C LEU A 139 0.93 -8.67 -2.09
N HIS A 140 0.04 -9.18 -1.24
CA HIS A 140 0.42 -9.70 0.08
C HIS A 140 1.21 -11.01 0.02
N SER A 141 2.21 -11.15 0.88
CA SER A 141 3.03 -12.35 0.96
C SER A 141 2.33 -13.52 1.67
N LYS A 142 2.91 -14.72 1.52
CA LYS A 142 2.59 -15.89 2.36
C LYS A 142 3.66 -16.12 3.44
N THR A 143 4.40 -15.08 3.78
CA THR A 143 5.58 -15.16 4.64
C THR A 143 5.21 -15.63 6.04
N LYS A 144 6.10 -16.43 6.63
CA LYS A 144 6.01 -16.88 8.01
C LYS A 144 7.31 -16.58 8.74
N TYR A 145 7.21 -16.21 10.01
CA TYR A 145 8.34 -16.09 10.91
C TYR A 145 8.16 -17.10 12.04
N LYS A 146 9.17 -17.94 12.31
CA LYS A 146 9.07 -19.01 13.33
C LYS A 146 7.81 -19.90 13.17
N ASN A 147 7.51 -20.28 11.92
CA ASN A 147 6.35 -21.09 11.53
C ASN A 147 4.95 -20.46 11.76
N VAL A 148 4.87 -19.18 12.12
CA VAL A 148 3.60 -18.44 12.24
C VAL A 148 3.48 -17.35 11.18
N PRO A 149 2.27 -17.06 10.67
CA PRO A 149 2.04 -15.93 9.77
C PRO A 149 2.47 -14.60 10.40
N VAL A 150 3.08 -13.73 9.60
CA VAL A 150 3.40 -12.35 10.00
C VAL A 150 2.26 -11.41 9.59
N GLY A 151 2.08 -10.32 10.33
CA GLY A 151 1.29 -9.19 9.86
C GLY A 151 2.06 -8.46 8.76
N GLU A 152 1.38 -7.80 7.83
CA GLU A 152 2.04 -7.15 6.69
C GLU A 152 1.33 -5.86 6.29
N ASN A 153 2.11 -4.78 6.13
CA ASN A 153 1.66 -3.57 5.45
C ASN A 153 2.52 -3.35 4.20
N LEU A 154 1.87 -2.97 3.11
CA LEU A 154 2.50 -2.74 1.81
C LEU A 154 2.26 -1.30 1.34
N ARG A 155 3.21 -0.78 0.58
CA ARG A 155 3.06 0.50 -0.11
C ARG A 155 3.82 0.47 -1.42
N SER A 156 3.26 1.13 -2.43
CA SER A 156 3.99 1.45 -3.66
C SER A 156 3.76 2.89 -4.11
N GLN A 157 4.77 3.54 -4.66
CA GLN A 157 4.64 4.86 -5.31
C GLN A 157 5.75 5.07 -6.36
N SER A 158 5.57 6.01 -7.28
CA SER A 158 6.51 6.24 -8.40
C SER A 158 7.75 7.06 -8.04
N TRP A 159 7.81 7.62 -6.83
CA TRP A 159 8.98 8.32 -6.28
C TRP A 159 9.56 7.58 -5.07
N PRO A 160 10.78 7.90 -4.63
CA PRO A 160 11.39 7.26 -3.45
C PRO A 160 10.47 7.31 -2.22
N ILE A 161 10.40 6.20 -1.47
CA ILE A 161 9.57 6.07 -0.27
C ILE A 161 10.44 6.32 0.97
N THR A 162 10.13 7.34 1.76
CA THR A 162 10.76 7.53 3.08
C THR A 162 10.04 6.72 4.17
N GLY A 163 10.72 6.41 5.26
CA GLY A 163 10.13 5.62 6.35
C GLY A 163 9.00 6.37 7.05
N LYS A 164 9.19 7.68 7.19
CA LYS A 164 8.18 8.61 7.74
C LYS A 164 6.92 8.68 6.88
N GLU A 165 7.06 9.01 5.60
CA GLU A 165 5.93 9.18 4.67
C GLU A 165 5.09 7.90 4.58
N MET A 166 5.74 6.75 4.45
CA MET A 166 5.08 5.44 4.42
C MET A 166 4.23 5.21 5.66
N THR A 167 4.83 5.41 6.84
CA THR A 167 4.17 5.17 8.12
C THR A 167 2.99 6.12 8.34
N GLU A 168 3.18 7.41 8.03
CA GLU A 168 2.11 8.42 8.12
C GLU A 168 0.95 8.11 7.17
N ALA A 169 1.25 7.63 5.96
CA ALA A 169 0.22 7.28 5.00
C ALA A 169 -0.62 6.08 5.46
N TRP A 170 0.00 5.03 6.01
CA TRP A 170 -0.72 3.92 6.63
C TRP A 170 -1.56 4.37 7.82
N TYR A 171 -1.01 5.21 8.68
CA TYR A 171 -1.72 5.73 9.84
C TYR A 171 -2.90 6.63 9.48
N ASN A 172 -2.82 7.37 8.36
CA ASN A 172 -3.90 8.28 7.94
C ASN A 172 -5.24 7.59 7.67
N GLU A 173 -5.25 6.26 7.53
CA GLU A 173 -6.48 5.47 7.51
C GLU A 173 -7.28 5.56 8.81
N CYS A 174 -6.69 6.02 9.93
CA CYS A 174 -7.41 6.30 11.17
C CYS A 174 -8.61 7.24 10.98
N LYS A 175 -8.59 8.10 9.96
CA LYS A 175 -9.70 9.00 9.60
C LYS A 175 -10.97 8.27 9.17
N LYS A 176 -10.84 7.00 8.76
CA LYS A 176 -11.95 6.13 8.35
C LYS A 176 -12.36 5.15 9.45
N TYR A 177 -11.61 5.07 10.55
CA TYR A 177 -11.83 4.09 11.59
C TYR A 177 -12.80 4.63 12.65
N ASP A 178 -13.93 3.96 12.81
CA ASP A 178 -14.90 4.22 13.87
C ASP A 178 -14.65 3.28 15.06
N TYR A 179 -14.18 3.84 16.18
CA TYR A 179 -13.91 3.11 17.42
C TYR A 179 -15.17 2.60 18.13
N ASN A 180 -16.36 3.08 17.75
CA ASN A 180 -17.63 2.64 18.34
C ASN A 180 -18.34 1.57 17.50
N SER A 181 -17.79 1.25 16.34
CA SER A 181 -18.37 0.26 15.44
C SER A 181 -18.17 -1.15 15.98
N HIS A 182 -19.23 -1.97 15.93
CA HIS A 182 -19.15 -3.40 16.21
C HIS A 182 -18.55 -4.20 15.04
N GLN A 183 -18.16 -3.54 13.95
CA GLN A 183 -17.53 -4.20 12.81
C GLN A 183 -16.08 -4.51 13.14
N SER A 184 -15.77 -5.80 13.13
CA SER A 184 -14.43 -6.31 13.37
C SER A 184 -13.43 -5.94 12.27
N CYS A 185 -13.86 -5.62 11.05
CA CYS A 185 -12.99 -5.15 9.99
C CYS A 185 -13.65 -4.00 9.23
N GLN A 186 -12.99 -2.87 9.14
CA GLN A 186 -13.49 -1.68 8.45
C GLN A 186 -12.67 -1.47 7.17
N SER A 187 -13.33 -1.41 6.02
CA SER A 187 -12.64 -1.29 4.72
C SER A 187 -11.71 -0.07 4.69
N GLY A 188 -10.50 -0.27 4.19
CA GLY A 188 -9.48 0.76 4.09
C GLY A 188 -8.92 1.26 5.41
N THR A 189 -8.96 0.45 6.48
CA THR A 189 -8.34 0.73 7.79
C THR A 189 -7.26 -0.25 8.22
N GLY A 190 -7.02 -1.29 7.43
CA GLY A 190 -6.16 -2.41 7.80
C GLY A 190 -4.70 -2.02 8.05
N HIS A 191 -4.16 -1.02 7.32
CA HIS A 191 -2.80 -0.58 7.56
C HIS A 191 -2.70 0.18 8.89
N PHE A 192 -3.66 1.07 9.16
CA PHE A 192 -3.72 1.79 10.44
C PHE A 192 -3.83 0.83 11.62
N THR A 193 -4.78 -0.11 11.57
CA THR A 193 -5.02 -1.03 12.69
C THR A 193 -3.79 -1.89 12.97
N GLN A 194 -3.04 -2.29 11.94
CA GLN A 194 -1.78 -3.00 12.13
C GLN A 194 -0.68 -2.11 12.74
N VAL A 195 -0.56 -0.84 12.34
CA VAL A 195 0.43 0.09 12.92
C VAL A 195 0.24 0.22 14.44
N VAL A 196 -1.01 0.35 14.89
CA VAL A 196 -1.36 0.57 16.31
C VAL A 196 -1.73 -0.71 17.06
N TRP A 197 -1.61 -1.88 16.43
CA TRP A 197 -2.03 -3.15 17.03
C TRP A 197 -1.28 -3.42 18.34
N LYS A 198 -1.99 -3.39 19.47
CA LYS A 198 -1.39 -3.51 20.82
C LYS A 198 -0.47 -4.72 20.96
N ASN A 199 -0.93 -5.89 20.51
CA ASN A 199 -0.21 -7.15 20.73
C ASN A 199 0.98 -7.37 19.78
N SER A 200 1.13 -6.59 18.71
CA SER A 200 2.35 -6.65 17.89
C SER A 200 3.52 -6.07 18.69
N GLN A 201 4.64 -6.78 18.71
CA GLN A 201 5.81 -6.45 19.55
C GLN A 201 7.06 -6.13 18.74
N GLU A 202 7.18 -6.76 17.57
CA GLU A 202 8.34 -6.71 16.71
C GLU A 202 7.94 -6.33 15.31
N VAL A 203 8.81 -5.60 14.62
CA VAL A 203 8.59 -5.19 13.24
C VAL A 203 9.89 -5.24 12.45
N GLY A 204 9.81 -5.62 11.19
CA GLY A 204 10.87 -5.46 10.19
C GLY A 204 10.40 -4.56 9.06
N PHE A 205 11.31 -3.76 8.52
CA PHE A 205 11.01 -2.84 7.43
C PHE A 205 11.98 -3.04 6.27
N ALA A 206 11.47 -2.91 5.05
CA ALA A 206 12.30 -2.87 3.86
C ALA A 206 11.65 -2.04 2.76
N ARG A 207 12.48 -1.63 1.79
CA ARG A 207 12.02 -1.06 0.53
C ARG A 207 12.87 -1.58 -0.63
N ALA A 208 12.30 -1.52 -1.82
CA ALA A 208 12.98 -1.87 -3.05
C ALA A 208 12.52 -0.94 -4.18
N GLN A 209 13.46 -0.59 -5.06
CA GLN A 209 13.17 0.17 -6.26
C GLN A 209 12.88 -0.81 -7.40
N GLY A 210 11.69 -0.74 -7.98
CA GLY A 210 11.35 -1.40 -9.24
C GLY A 210 11.55 -0.49 -10.44
N THR A 211 11.20 -0.97 -11.63
CA THR A 211 11.38 -0.23 -12.89
C THR A 211 10.55 1.05 -12.96
N SER A 212 9.29 1.00 -12.50
CA SER A 212 8.35 2.13 -12.57
C SER A 212 7.81 2.57 -11.20
N MET A 213 7.89 1.68 -10.21
CA MET A 213 7.38 1.91 -8.86
C MET A 213 8.41 1.46 -7.84
N ASN A 214 8.46 2.18 -6.72
CA ASN A 214 9.14 1.78 -5.51
C ASN A 214 8.14 1.07 -4.60
N PHE A 215 8.62 0.10 -3.85
CA PHE A 215 7.83 -0.74 -2.95
C PHE A 215 8.41 -0.67 -1.55
N ALA A 216 7.54 -0.64 -0.55
CA ALA A 216 7.92 -0.71 0.85
C ALA A 216 7.04 -1.73 1.58
N VAL A 217 7.66 -2.45 2.50
CA VAL A 217 7.07 -3.58 3.22
C VAL A 217 7.39 -3.41 4.71
N ALA A 218 6.38 -3.58 5.55
CA ALA A 218 6.55 -3.79 6.98
C ALA A 218 5.98 -5.15 7.37
N MET A 219 6.73 -5.94 8.14
CA MET A 219 6.30 -7.24 8.66
C MET A 219 6.25 -7.22 10.18
N TYR A 220 5.12 -7.61 10.77
CA TYR A 220 4.83 -7.49 12.19
C TYR A 220 4.73 -8.85 12.87
N ASN A 221 5.26 -8.96 14.09
CA ASN A 221 5.17 -10.16 14.91
C ASN A 221 4.83 -9.82 16.37
N PRO A 222 3.84 -10.47 16.99
CA PRO A 222 2.76 -11.23 16.35
C PRO A 222 1.98 -10.42 15.31
N ALA A 223 1.32 -11.11 14.38
CA ALA A 223 0.45 -10.49 13.39
C ALA A 223 -0.72 -9.73 14.06
N GLY A 224 -1.20 -8.67 13.40
CA GLY A 224 -2.40 -7.95 13.79
C GLY A 224 -3.63 -8.36 12.99
N ASN A 225 -4.67 -7.54 13.06
CA ASN A 225 -5.88 -7.63 12.24
C ASN A 225 -6.63 -8.98 12.35
N PHE A 226 -6.54 -9.63 13.50
CA PHE A 226 -7.34 -10.83 13.78
C PHE A 226 -8.80 -10.45 14.06
N LEU A 227 -9.72 -11.06 13.32
CA LEU A 227 -11.16 -10.86 13.50
C LEU A 227 -11.56 -11.18 14.95
N GLY A 228 -12.35 -10.28 15.55
CA GLY A 228 -12.81 -10.41 16.94
C GLY A 228 -11.84 -9.89 18.00
N GLU A 229 -10.64 -9.40 17.62
CA GLU A 229 -9.62 -8.92 18.57
C GLU A 229 -9.38 -7.40 18.52
N PHE A 230 -10.13 -6.65 17.70
CA PHE A 230 -9.89 -5.22 17.47
C PHE A 230 -10.08 -4.36 18.71
N ASP A 231 -11.16 -4.55 19.48
CA ASP A 231 -11.44 -3.76 20.71
C ASP A 231 -10.34 -3.88 21.79
N LYS A 232 -9.59 -4.99 21.76
CA LYS A 232 -8.48 -5.24 22.69
C LYS A 232 -7.14 -4.70 22.17
N ASN A 233 -7.07 -4.32 20.89
CA ASN A 233 -5.82 -4.02 20.20
C ASN A 233 -5.76 -2.64 19.52
N VAL A 234 -6.89 -2.00 19.24
CA VAL A 234 -6.97 -0.71 18.53
C VAL A 234 -7.71 0.29 19.41
N PHE A 235 -6.97 1.08 20.18
CA PHE A 235 -7.54 2.08 21.10
C PHE A 235 -7.69 3.44 20.44
N PRO A 236 -8.61 4.31 20.88
CA PRO A 236 -8.63 5.70 20.44
C PRO A 236 -7.33 6.43 20.83
N PRO A 237 -6.90 7.45 20.06
CA PRO A 237 -5.78 8.29 20.44
C PRO A 237 -6.08 9.05 21.74
N ARG A 238 -5.05 9.27 22.57
CA ARG A 238 -5.08 10.02 23.83
C ARG A 238 -4.82 11.51 23.63
#